data_AF-A0A846C9X7-F1
#
_entry.id   AF-A0A846C9X7-F1
#
_cell.length_a   1.000
_cell.length_b   1.000
_cell.length_c   1.000
_cell.angle_alpha   90.00
_cell.angle_beta   90.00
_cell.angle_gamma   90.00
#
_symmetry.space_group_name_H-M   'P 1'
#
loop_
_entity.id
_entity.type
_entity.pdbx_description
1 polymer ?
#
loop_
_entity_poly.entity_id
_entity_poly.type
_entity_poly.pdbx_seq_one_letter_code
_entity_poly.pdbx_strand_id
1 'polypeptide(L)'
;MQIQTPDWVKHAVFYQIFPDRFAKRQQPGSRIAHQIPLEPWDAPPTLQGYKGGDLWGVKEKLDYLQDLGVNAIYFTPIFQSACNHRYHTHDYYQVDPLLGGNQAFLELLEDCHRRGLKVVLDGVFNHASRGFFFFNDILENGP
;
A
#
# COMPACT_ATOMS: atom_id res chain seq x y z
N MET A 1 -32.23 -10.13 15.26
CA MET A 1 -31.39 -9.00 14.82
C MET A 1 -31.53 -8.86 13.31
N GLN A 2 -31.77 -7.66 12.81
CA GLN A 2 -31.77 -7.39 11.37
C GLN A 2 -30.33 -7.10 10.93
N ILE A 3 -29.89 -7.71 9.84
CA ILE A 3 -28.53 -7.50 9.31
C ILE A 3 -28.45 -6.10 8.68
N GLN A 4 -27.42 -5.36 9.03
CA GLN A 4 -27.09 -4.05 8.46
C GLN A 4 -25.67 -4.07 7.90
N THR A 5 -25.46 -3.43 6.75
CA THR A 5 -24.16 -3.27 6.09
C THR A 5 -23.94 -1.80 5.74
N PRO A 6 -22.69 -1.34 5.53
CA PRO A 6 -22.44 0.05 5.18
C PRO A 6 -23.13 0.44 3.86
N ASP A 7 -24.06 1.40 3.90
CA ASP A 7 -24.86 1.79 2.73
C ASP A 7 -24.02 2.33 1.58
N TRP A 8 -22.95 3.08 1.88
CA TRP A 8 -22.08 3.65 0.84
C TRP A 8 -21.47 2.60 -0.08
N VAL A 9 -21.23 1.37 0.42
CA VAL A 9 -20.66 0.25 -0.36
C VAL A 9 -21.61 -0.18 -1.46
N LYS A 10 -22.93 -0.09 -1.24
CA LYS A 10 -23.96 -0.47 -2.21
C LYS A 10 -23.97 0.42 -3.46
N HIS A 11 -23.35 1.60 -3.35
CA HIS A 11 -23.23 2.60 -4.41
C HIS A 11 -21.76 2.84 -4.81
N ALA A 12 -20.86 1.97 -4.36
CA ALA A 12 -19.44 2.13 -4.59
C ALA A 12 -18.98 1.47 -5.90
N VAL A 13 -18.04 2.12 -6.57
CA VAL A 13 -17.22 1.56 -7.64
C VAL A 13 -15.81 1.43 -7.10
N PHE A 14 -15.40 0.20 -6.81
CA PHE A 14 -14.08 -0.11 -6.26
C PHE A 14 -13.02 -0.19 -7.36
N TYR A 15 -11.83 0.30 -7.04
CA TYR A 15 -10.63 0.13 -7.85
C TYR A 15 -9.52 -0.48 -7.01
N GLN A 16 -9.03 -1.66 -7.40
CA GLN A 16 -7.94 -2.34 -6.72
C GLN A 16 -6.59 -1.82 -7.21
N ILE A 17 -5.70 -1.46 -6.29
CA ILE A 17 -4.36 -0.94 -6.60
C ILE A 17 -3.30 -1.84 -5.98
N PHE A 18 -2.34 -2.27 -6.81
CA PHE A 18 -1.04 -2.80 -6.38
C PHE A 18 -0.02 -1.64 -6.36
N PRO A 19 0.32 -1.04 -5.19
CA PRO A 19 0.98 0.27 -5.15
C PRO A 19 2.34 0.33 -5.85
N ASP A 20 3.18 -0.69 -5.69
CA ASP A 20 4.53 -0.74 -6.26
C ASP A 20 4.54 -0.87 -7.80
N ARG A 21 3.37 -1.03 -8.45
CA ARG A 21 3.23 -1.12 -9.91
C ARG A 21 2.23 -0.12 -10.49
N PHE A 22 1.62 0.72 -9.67
CA PHE A 22 0.56 1.60 -10.14
C PHE A 22 1.09 2.91 -10.74
N ALA A 23 1.82 3.69 -9.95
CA ALA A 23 2.40 4.94 -10.39
C ALA A 23 3.63 5.30 -9.54
N LYS A 24 4.67 5.83 -10.18
CA LYS A 24 5.79 6.45 -9.48
C LYS A 24 5.50 7.94 -9.30
N ARG A 25 5.80 8.49 -8.13
CA ARG A 25 5.88 9.94 -7.92
C ARG A 25 6.75 10.62 -8.98
N GLN A 26 6.23 11.66 -9.62
CA GLN A 26 6.99 12.41 -10.63
C GLN A 26 7.96 13.42 -10.02
N GLN A 27 7.59 14.08 -8.93
CA GLN A 27 8.48 15.08 -8.32
C GLN A 27 9.52 14.42 -7.41
N PRO A 28 10.81 14.81 -7.46
CA PRO A 28 11.78 14.33 -6.49
C PRO A 28 11.48 14.92 -5.09
N GLY A 29 11.41 14.06 -4.08
CA GLY A 29 11.46 14.46 -2.67
C GLY A 29 12.63 13.78 -1.98
N SER A 30 12.71 13.92 -0.66
CA SER A 30 13.58 13.08 0.18
C SER A 30 13.15 11.62 0.01
N ARG A 31 13.71 10.94 -1.00
CA ARG A 31 13.68 9.48 -1.03
C ARG A 31 14.44 9.05 0.21
N ILE A 32 13.83 8.24 1.06
CA ILE A 32 14.63 7.34 1.88
C ILE A 32 15.57 6.66 0.88
N ALA A 33 16.88 6.80 1.09
CA ALA A 33 17.90 6.28 0.20
C ALA A 33 17.81 4.75 0.24
N HIS A 34 16.85 4.20 -0.50
CA HIS A 34 16.61 2.78 -0.55
C HIS A 34 17.77 2.19 -1.32
N GLN A 35 18.62 1.42 -0.64
CA GLN A 35 19.67 0.61 -1.24
C GLN A 35 19.10 -0.56 -2.08
N ILE A 36 17.78 -0.57 -2.32
CA ILE A 36 17.08 -1.62 -3.05
C ILE A 36 17.11 -1.26 -4.55
N PRO A 37 17.66 -2.13 -5.41
CA PRO A 37 17.67 -1.91 -6.85
C PRO A 37 16.23 -1.90 -7.40
N LEU A 38 15.88 -0.81 -8.07
CA LEU A 38 14.62 -0.69 -8.80
C LEU A 38 14.83 -1.10 -10.25
N GLU A 39 13.93 -1.91 -10.77
CA GLU A 39 13.88 -2.22 -12.18
C GLU A 39 13.35 -1.02 -12.99
N PRO A 40 13.76 -0.89 -14.27
CA PRO A 40 13.11 0.03 -15.19
C PRO A 40 11.60 -0.18 -15.22
N TRP A 41 10.85 0.92 -15.28
CA TRP A 41 9.38 0.88 -15.27
C TRP A 41 8.84 0.06 -16.44
N ASP A 42 9.41 0.26 -17.63
CA ASP A 42 8.95 -0.36 -18.87
C ASP A 42 9.52 -1.78 -19.10
N ALA A 43 10.39 -2.27 -18.19
CA ALA A 43 10.86 -3.64 -18.26
C ALA A 43 9.76 -4.62 -17.82
N PRO A 44 9.69 -5.84 -18.38
CA PRO A 44 8.80 -6.90 -17.87
C PRO A 44 8.99 -7.10 -16.36
N PRO A 45 7.92 -7.34 -15.59
CA PRO A 45 8.05 -7.57 -14.15
C PRO A 45 8.74 -8.91 -13.89
N THR A 46 9.70 -8.91 -12.95
CA THR A 46 10.23 -10.15 -12.38
C THR A 46 9.49 -10.50 -11.08
N LEU A 47 9.68 -11.73 -10.58
CA LEU A 47 9.01 -12.22 -9.38
C LEU A 47 9.43 -11.44 -8.12
N GLN A 48 10.69 -10.99 -8.02
CA GLN A 48 11.25 -10.31 -6.84
C GLN A 48 11.56 -8.83 -7.08
N GLY A 49 11.54 -8.36 -8.32
CA GLY A 49 11.88 -6.99 -8.67
C GLY A 49 10.94 -5.97 -8.04
N TYR A 50 11.47 -4.80 -7.72
CA TYR A 50 10.69 -3.62 -7.35
C TYR A 50 10.61 -2.68 -8.55
N LYS A 51 9.44 -2.11 -8.84
CA LYS A 51 9.31 -1.08 -9.89
C LYS A 51 9.36 0.32 -9.32
N GLY A 52 9.06 0.50 -8.02
CA GLY A 52 9.18 1.79 -7.34
C GLY A 52 7.93 2.66 -7.44
N GLY A 53 6.76 2.04 -7.58
CA GLY A 53 5.50 2.76 -7.36
C GLY A 53 5.29 3.05 -5.87
N ASP A 54 4.65 4.16 -5.54
CA ASP A 54 4.47 4.63 -4.16
C ASP A 54 3.11 5.32 -3.96
N LEU A 55 2.77 5.63 -2.70
CA LEU A 55 1.47 6.26 -2.38
C LEU A 55 1.38 7.71 -2.87
N TRP A 56 2.51 8.37 -3.06
CA TRP A 56 2.56 9.68 -3.71
C TRP A 56 2.17 9.61 -5.19
N GLY A 57 2.66 8.61 -5.92
CA GLY A 57 2.24 8.34 -7.28
C GLY A 57 0.74 8.03 -7.38
N VAL A 58 0.18 7.31 -6.40
CA VAL A 58 -1.28 7.12 -6.31
C VAL A 58 -2.00 8.45 -6.10
N LYS A 59 -1.51 9.29 -5.18
CA LYS A 59 -2.06 10.63 -4.92
C LYS A 59 -2.05 11.52 -6.17
N GLU A 60 -0.97 11.49 -6.96
CA GLU A 60 -0.85 12.19 -8.25
C GLU A 60 -1.84 11.68 -9.32
N LYS A 61 -2.46 10.52 -9.12
CA LYS A 61 -3.42 9.90 -10.06
C LYS A 61 -4.87 9.92 -9.57
N LEU A 62 -5.18 10.66 -8.49
CA LEU A 62 -6.56 10.76 -7.99
C LEU A 62 -7.50 11.41 -9.01
N ASP A 63 -7.03 12.36 -9.83
CA ASP A 63 -7.83 12.93 -10.93
C ASP A 63 -8.24 11.85 -11.94
N TYR A 64 -7.28 11.02 -12.37
CA TYR A 64 -7.55 9.88 -13.27
C TYR A 64 -8.57 8.89 -12.68
N LEU A 65 -8.45 8.56 -11.40
CA LEU A 65 -9.38 7.64 -10.73
C LEU A 65 -10.79 8.24 -10.65
N GLN A 66 -10.89 9.53 -10.38
CA GLN A 66 -12.16 10.24 -10.28
C GLN A 66 -12.82 10.39 -11.65
N ASP A 67 -12.06 10.70 -12.69
CA ASP A 67 -12.54 10.77 -14.08
C ASP A 67 -13.06 9.41 -14.58
N LEU A 68 -12.47 8.31 -14.11
CA LEU A 68 -12.96 6.95 -14.37
C LEU A 68 -14.30 6.65 -13.66
N GLY A 69 -14.70 7.45 -12.67
CA GLY A 69 -15.90 7.25 -11.85
C GLY A 69 -15.70 6.39 -10.61
N VAL A 70 -14.45 6.14 -10.20
CA VAL A 70 -14.13 5.42 -8.97
C VAL A 70 -14.51 6.27 -7.76
N ASN A 71 -15.08 5.65 -6.73
CA ASN A 71 -15.37 6.30 -5.45
C ASN A 71 -14.84 5.52 -4.24
N ALA A 72 -14.18 4.38 -4.45
CA ALA A 72 -13.48 3.62 -3.41
C ALA A 72 -12.22 2.94 -3.96
N ILE A 73 -11.11 3.03 -3.23
CA ILE A 73 -9.85 2.39 -3.55
C ILE A 73 -9.61 1.25 -2.54
N TYR A 74 -9.16 0.09 -3.03
CA TYR A 74 -8.68 -1.01 -2.20
C TYR A 74 -7.23 -1.33 -2.55
N PHE A 75 -6.35 -1.36 -1.56
CA PHE A 75 -4.94 -1.69 -1.76
C PHE A 75 -4.66 -3.16 -1.42
N THR A 76 -3.73 -3.78 -2.15
CA THR A 76 -2.95 -4.91 -1.61
C THR A 76 -2.16 -4.47 -0.37
N PRO A 77 -1.47 -5.37 0.38
CA PRO A 77 -0.83 -4.98 1.63
C PRO A 77 0.16 -3.82 1.45
N ILE A 78 0.07 -2.84 2.34
CA ILE A 78 0.94 -1.64 2.34
C ILE A 78 1.80 -1.52 3.60
N PHE A 79 1.57 -2.37 4.59
CA PHE A 79 2.37 -2.37 5.81
C PHE A 79 3.80 -2.84 5.54
N GLN A 80 4.72 -2.47 6.43
CA GLN A 80 6.14 -2.71 6.29
C GLN A 80 6.40 -4.20 6.08
N SER A 81 7.15 -4.54 5.04
CA SER A 81 7.43 -5.92 4.68
C SER A 81 8.80 -6.07 4.01
N ALA A 82 9.37 -7.28 4.13
CA ALA A 82 10.63 -7.63 3.47
C ALA A 82 10.47 -8.08 2.00
N CYS A 83 9.24 -8.21 1.47
CA CYS A 83 9.02 -8.67 0.09
C CYS A 83 8.30 -7.63 -0.77
N ASN A 84 8.52 -7.70 -2.08
CA ASN A 84 7.98 -6.77 -3.08
C ASN A 84 6.45 -6.79 -3.21
N HIS A 85 5.80 -7.88 -2.80
CA HIS A 85 4.35 -8.02 -2.74
C HIS A 85 3.73 -7.77 -1.36
N ARG A 86 4.57 -7.54 -0.33
CA ARG A 86 4.20 -7.12 1.03
C ARG A 86 3.31 -8.05 1.89
N TYR A 87 3.11 -9.31 1.48
CA TYR A 87 2.35 -10.28 2.29
C TYR A 87 3.15 -10.85 3.48
N HIS A 88 4.45 -10.57 3.58
CA HIS A 88 5.27 -10.97 4.73
C HIS A 88 5.42 -9.78 5.68
N THR A 89 4.40 -9.49 6.49
CA THR A 89 4.41 -8.29 7.36
C THR A 89 5.53 -8.33 8.40
N HIS A 90 6.30 -7.26 8.48
CA HIS A 90 7.32 -7.01 9.51
C HIS A 90 6.73 -6.16 10.65
N ASP A 91 6.01 -5.10 10.32
CA ASP A 91 5.33 -4.23 11.29
C ASP A 91 3.98 -3.77 10.73
N TYR A 92 2.89 -4.07 11.46
CA TYR A 92 1.53 -3.66 11.10
C TYR A 92 1.25 -2.18 11.41
N TYR A 93 2.07 -1.53 12.23
CA TYR A 93 1.89 -0.13 12.64
C TYR A 93 2.60 0.88 11.74
N GLN A 94 3.38 0.39 10.77
CA GLN A 94 4.11 1.20 9.82
C GLN A 94 3.72 0.80 8.40
N VAL A 95 3.29 1.77 7.60
CA VAL A 95 3.27 1.66 6.15
C VAL A 95 4.71 1.52 5.65
N ASP A 96 4.90 0.71 4.62
CA ASP A 96 6.21 0.39 4.10
C ASP A 96 7.00 1.65 3.67
N PRO A 97 8.24 1.83 4.14
CA PRO A 97 9.08 2.97 3.76
C PRO A 97 9.29 3.13 2.24
N LEU A 98 9.24 2.05 1.45
CA LEU A 98 9.31 2.11 -0.01
C LEU A 98 8.06 2.73 -0.63
N LEU A 99 6.92 2.65 0.06
CA LEU A 99 5.67 3.29 -0.34
C LEU A 99 5.53 4.73 0.16
N GLY A 100 6.50 5.22 0.94
CA GLY A 100 6.51 6.56 1.54
C GLY A 100 6.07 6.61 3.01
N GLY A 101 5.80 5.46 3.63
CA GLY A 101 5.47 5.36 5.05
C GLY A 101 4.17 6.04 5.47
N ASN A 102 3.98 6.18 6.78
CA ASN A 102 2.74 6.71 7.36
C ASN A 102 2.42 8.12 6.87
N GLN A 103 3.44 8.95 6.61
CA GLN A 103 3.27 10.30 6.09
C GLN A 103 2.60 10.30 4.71
N ALA A 104 3.10 9.46 3.78
CA ALA A 104 2.51 9.35 2.45
C ALA A 104 1.08 8.82 2.48
N PHE A 105 0.82 7.86 3.38
CA PHE A 105 -0.51 7.33 3.55
C PHE A 105 -1.48 8.36 4.12
N LEU A 106 -1.10 9.13 5.14
CA LEU A 106 -1.93 10.18 5.72
C LEU A 106 -2.33 11.22 4.67
N GLU A 107 -1.35 11.73 3.92
CA GLU A 107 -1.61 12.73 2.87
C GLU A 107 -2.46 12.20 1.71
N LEU A 108 -2.29 10.93 1.33
CA LEU A 108 -3.16 10.29 0.34
C LEU A 108 -4.58 10.14 0.89
N LEU A 109 -4.72 9.72 2.15
CA LEU A 109 -6.00 9.49 2.80
C LEU A 109 -6.81 10.78 2.91
N GLU A 110 -6.17 11.88 3.31
CA GLU A 110 -6.78 13.21 3.35
C GLU A 110 -7.28 13.66 1.98
N ASP A 111 -6.47 13.48 0.93
CA ASP A 111 -6.84 13.86 -0.44
C ASP A 111 -7.98 13.00 -0.98
N CYS A 112 -7.94 11.70 -0.75
CA CYS A 112 -9.03 10.78 -1.09
C CYS A 112 -10.34 11.23 -0.43
N HIS A 113 -10.34 11.46 0.87
CA HIS A 113 -11.54 11.84 1.61
C HIS A 113 -12.07 13.21 1.17
N ARG A 114 -11.21 14.19 0.88
CA ARG A 114 -11.63 15.49 0.32
C ARG A 114 -12.36 15.36 -1.01
N ARG A 115 -12.04 14.32 -1.81
CA ARG A 115 -12.67 14.01 -3.10
C ARG A 115 -13.86 13.05 -2.97
N GLY A 116 -14.22 12.64 -1.76
CA GLY A 116 -15.28 11.65 -1.52
C GLY A 116 -14.87 10.19 -1.80
N LEU A 117 -13.58 9.94 -2.06
CA LEU A 117 -13.04 8.58 -2.25
C LEU A 117 -12.86 7.89 -0.91
N LYS A 118 -13.33 6.64 -0.79
CA LYS A 118 -13.04 5.77 0.36
C LYS A 118 -11.76 4.97 0.13
N VAL A 119 -11.10 4.56 1.22
CA VAL A 119 -9.90 3.71 1.16
C VAL A 119 -10.09 2.48 2.04
N VAL A 120 -9.81 1.31 1.49
CA VAL A 120 -9.81 0.02 2.20
C VAL A 120 -8.41 -0.60 2.12
N LEU A 121 -7.94 -1.16 3.24
CA LEU A 121 -6.64 -1.81 3.34
C LEU A 121 -6.77 -3.33 3.41
N ASP A 122 -5.78 -4.04 2.87
CA ASP A 122 -5.65 -5.49 3.03
C ASP A 122 -5.01 -5.85 4.38
N GLY A 123 -5.75 -6.60 5.20
CA GLY A 123 -5.33 -7.04 6.52
C GLY A 123 -4.88 -8.50 6.52
N VAL A 124 -3.57 -8.74 6.46
CA VAL A 124 -2.99 -10.09 6.41
C VAL A 124 -2.81 -10.66 7.82
N PHE A 125 -3.91 -11.02 8.50
CA PHE A 125 -3.84 -11.40 9.93
C PHE A 125 -3.59 -12.89 10.19
N ASN A 126 -3.60 -13.72 9.15
CA ASN A 126 -3.38 -15.15 9.30
C ASN A 126 -1.92 -15.52 9.56
N HIS A 127 -0.96 -14.70 9.10
CA HIS A 127 0.47 -14.97 9.22
C HIS A 127 1.28 -13.66 9.21
N ALA A 128 2.55 -13.72 9.59
CA ALA A 128 3.49 -12.60 9.54
C ALA A 128 4.84 -13.05 8.93
N SER A 129 5.83 -12.16 8.90
CA SER A 129 7.19 -12.49 8.46
C SER A 129 8.06 -13.03 9.59
N ARG A 130 9.24 -13.55 9.23
CA ARG A 130 10.29 -13.94 10.17
C ARG A 130 10.86 -12.75 10.98
N GLY A 131 10.78 -11.55 10.42
CA GLY A 131 11.22 -10.32 11.10
C GLY A 131 10.14 -9.67 11.95
N PHE A 132 8.93 -10.24 12.02
CA PHE A 132 7.89 -9.73 12.91
C PHE A 132 8.36 -9.81 14.37
N PHE A 133 8.21 -8.72 15.13
CA PHE A 133 8.83 -8.55 16.45
C PHE A 133 8.74 -9.79 17.36
N PHE A 134 7.52 -10.31 17.59
CA PHE A 134 7.33 -11.46 18.48
C PHE A 134 7.84 -12.78 17.87
N PHE A 135 7.87 -12.91 16.54
CA PHE A 135 8.45 -14.09 15.90
C PHE A 135 9.98 -14.03 15.94
N ASN A 136 10.56 -12.85 15.73
CA ASN A 136 12.00 -12.63 15.87
C ASN A 136 12.47 -12.91 17.30
N ASP A 137 11.69 -12.51 18.32
CA ASP A 137 12.00 -12.84 19.72
C ASP A 137 12.13 -14.35 19.96
N ILE A 138 11.21 -15.16 19.40
CA ILE A 138 11.29 -16.63 19.46
C ILE A 138 12.52 -17.17 18.72
N LEU A 139 12.91 -16.57 17.58
CA LEU A 139 14.10 -17.00 16.84
C LEU A 139 15.39 -16.75 17.63
N GLU A 140 15.46 -15.66 18.38
CA GLU A 140 16.63 -15.29 19.17
C GLU A 140 16.67 -16.03 20.52
N ASN A 141 15.52 -16.22 21.17
CA ASN A 141 15.45 -16.69 22.56
C ASN A 141 14.91 -18.13 22.71
N GLY A 142 14.34 -18.72 21.66
CA GLY A 142 13.66 -20.01 21.73
C GLY A 142 12.24 -19.92 22.29
N PRO A 143 11.55 -21.07 22.42
CA PRO A 143 10.22 -21.17 23.01
C PRO A 143 10.19 -21.05 24.54
#